data_AF-A0A409WLD3-F1
#
_entry.id   AF-A0A409WLD3-F1
#
_cell.length_a   1.000
_cell.length_b   1.000
_cell.length_c   1.000
_cell.angle_alpha   90.00
_cell.angle_beta   90.00
_cell.angle_gamma   90.00
#
_symmetry.space_group_name_H-M   'P 1'
#
loop_
_entity.id
_entity.type
_entity.pdbx_description
1 polymer ?
#
loop_
_entity_poly.entity_id
_entity_poly.type
_entity_poly.pdbx_seq_one_letter_code
_entity_poly.pdbx_strand_id
1 'polypeptide(L)'
;MYIEPTTFSAEQYFTTQLPPPALYHDVKSQEEEGRAVVLVTCWVVTQPFPPSYVHNLVCDPHVPDVQFLQRYAVIFMHRQFNLQPFSRHYSCSTNPFLDLLDIDSSESQGATPRRSATPNKHEELLQVLIDYKEVHARGTLHNLTFVTVNDYL
;
A
#
# COMPACT_ATOMS: atom_id res chain seq x y z
N MET A 1 35.45 31.07 -1.98
CA MET A 1 34.48 30.58 -0.99
C MET A 1 34.75 29.09 -0.86
N TYR A 2 35.43 28.67 0.22
CA TYR A 2 35.73 27.26 0.45
C TYR A 2 34.45 26.56 0.92
N ILE A 3 34.02 25.54 0.20
CA ILE A 3 32.95 24.65 0.64
C ILE A 3 33.66 23.54 1.42
N GLU A 4 33.55 23.60 2.75
CA GLU A 4 33.96 22.49 3.61
C GLU A 4 33.16 21.24 3.21
N PRO A 5 33.81 20.10 2.95
CA PRO A 5 33.10 18.87 2.64
C PRO A 5 32.36 18.41 3.90
N THR A 6 31.03 18.55 3.89
CA THR A 6 30.17 17.96 4.92
C THR A 6 30.29 16.44 4.83
N THR A 7 31.01 15.87 5.78
CA THR A 7 31.10 14.41 5.94
C THR A 7 29.79 13.92 6.54
N PHE A 8 28.95 13.32 5.70
CA PHE A 8 27.72 12.67 6.17
C PHE A 8 28.06 11.41 6.97
N SER A 9 27.53 11.31 8.19
CA SER A 9 27.57 10.09 9.01
C SER A 9 26.16 9.53 9.17
N ALA A 10 25.96 8.30 8.70
CA ALA A 10 24.68 7.60 8.86
C ALA A 10 24.33 7.39 10.35
N GLU A 11 25.31 7.08 11.19
CA GLU A 11 25.10 6.87 12.63
C GLU A 11 24.61 8.14 13.32
N GLN A 12 25.24 9.29 13.06
CA GLN A 12 24.78 10.56 13.61
C GLN A 12 23.36 10.90 13.15
N TYR A 13 23.06 10.65 11.88
CA TYR A 13 21.72 10.86 11.35
C TYR A 13 20.67 10.04 12.13
N PHE A 14 20.87 8.73 12.27
CA PHE A 14 19.93 7.86 12.97
C PHE A 14 19.84 8.09 14.48
N THR A 15 20.86 8.70 15.11
CA THR A 15 20.76 9.11 16.53
C THR A 15 19.83 10.30 16.77
N THR A 16 19.56 11.10 15.73
CA THR A 16 18.75 12.33 15.85
C THR A 16 17.32 12.17 15.36
N GLN A 17 17.05 11.16 14.52
CA GLN A 17 15.72 10.90 13.98
C GLN A 17 14.92 9.99 14.92
N LEU A 18 13.61 10.23 14.97
CA LEU A 18 12.69 9.36 15.70
C LEU A 18 12.28 8.19 14.82
N PRO A 19 12.15 6.97 15.38
CA PRO A 19 11.62 5.85 14.63
C PRO A 19 10.14 6.09 14.28
N PRO A 20 9.62 5.42 13.23
CA PRO A 20 8.22 5.50 12.88
C PRO A 20 7.31 5.14 14.07
N PRO A 21 6.22 5.90 14.28
CA PRO A 21 5.27 5.58 15.33
C PRO A 21 4.64 4.20 15.09
N ALA A 22 4.28 3.51 16.18
CA ALA A 22 3.65 2.18 16.20
C ALA A 22 4.47 0.98 15.65
N LEU A 23 5.51 1.19 14.84
CA LEU A 23 6.30 0.10 14.24
C LEU A 23 6.79 -0.94 15.27
N TYR A 24 7.31 -0.48 16.41
CA TYR A 24 7.78 -1.38 17.47
C TYR A 24 6.65 -2.21 18.08
N HIS A 25 5.50 -1.59 18.32
CA HIS A 25 4.32 -2.27 18.85
C HIS A 25 3.82 -3.33 17.86
N ASP A 26 3.77 -2.97 16.59
CA ASP A 26 3.27 -3.85 15.53
C ASP A 26 4.18 -5.06 15.35
N VAL A 27 5.51 -4.87 15.26
CA VAL A 27 6.48 -5.99 15.19
C VAL A 27 6.37 -6.89 16.41
N LYS A 28 6.33 -6.29 17.61
CA LYS A 28 6.30 -7.04 18.87
C LYS A 28 5.04 -7.88 19.01
N SER A 29 3.88 -7.35 18.62
CA SER A 29 2.62 -8.11 18.61
C SER A 29 2.69 -9.35 17.71
N GLN A 30 3.38 -9.26 16.57
CA GLN A 30 3.52 -10.41 15.65
C GLN A 30 4.54 -11.44 16.18
N GLU A 31 5.59 -10.97 16.86
CA GLU A 31 6.56 -11.84 17.53
C GLU A 31 5.92 -12.62 18.69
N GLU A 32 5.07 -11.96 19.49
CA GLU A 32 4.29 -12.59 20.56
C GLU A 32 3.32 -13.66 20.03
N GLU A 33 2.81 -13.49 18.80
CA GLU A 33 2.02 -14.50 18.08
C GLU A 33 2.87 -15.59 17.38
N GLY A 34 4.20 -15.51 17.45
CA GLY A 34 5.12 -16.48 16.85
C GLY A 34 5.18 -16.41 15.32
N ARG A 35 4.83 -15.27 14.72
CA ARG A 35 4.81 -15.09 13.26
C ARG A 35 6.14 -14.55 12.75
N ALA A 36 6.54 -15.02 11.57
CA ALA A 36 7.64 -14.42 10.84
C ALA A 36 7.21 -13.07 10.25
N VAL A 37 7.98 -12.02 10.55
CA VAL A 37 7.74 -10.64 10.08
C VAL A 37 8.62 -10.35 8.87
N VAL A 38 8.06 -9.74 7.84
CA VAL A 38 8.78 -9.31 6.63
C VAL A 38 8.53 -7.83 6.36
N LEU A 39 9.62 -7.09 6.12
CA LEU A 39 9.56 -5.71 5.61
C LEU A 39 9.57 -5.73 4.07
N VAL A 40 8.55 -5.13 3.46
CA VAL A 40 8.47 -4.90 2.03
C VAL A 40 8.51 -3.41 1.77
N THR A 41 9.51 -2.94 1.03
CA THR A 41 9.65 -1.54 0.63
C THR A 41 9.26 -1.37 -0.83
N CYS A 42 8.32 -0.46 -1.10
CA CYS A 42 7.90 -0.08 -2.45
C CYS A 42 8.25 1.38 -2.69
N TRP A 43 9.21 1.63 -3.60
CA TRP A 43 9.67 2.96 -3.94
C TRP A 43 9.51 3.21 -5.44
N VAL A 44 8.92 4.36 -5.77
CA VAL A 44 8.91 4.88 -7.14
C VAL A 44 10.13 5.76 -7.32
N VAL A 45 11.03 5.42 -8.24
CA VAL A 45 12.11 6.32 -8.65
C VAL A 45 11.49 7.50 -9.41
N THR A 46 11.30 8.63 -8.73
CA THR A 46 11.04 9.90 -9.42
C THR A 46 12.36 10.41 -9.99
N GLN A 47 12.56 10.25 -11.29
CA GLN A 47 13.64 10.95 -11.97
C GLN A 47 13.37 12.47 -11.91
N PRO A 48 14.33 13.32 -11.52
CA PRO A 48 14.10 14.76 -11.46
C PRO A 48 14.01 15.31 -12.89
N PHE A 49 12.82 15.74 -13.30
CA PHE A 49 12.57 16.55 -14.49
C PHE A 49 12.04 17.94 -14.05
N PRO A 50 12.18 18.98 -14.89
CA PRO A 50 11.94 20.39 -14.53
C PRO A 50 10.45 20.67 -14.25
N PRO A 51 10.06 21.88 -13.79
CA PRO A 51 8.85 22.10 -12.99
C PRO A 51 7.60 22.13 -13.87
N SER A 52 7.15 20.96 -14.30
CA SER A 52 5.80 20.77 -14.83
C SER A 52 5.30 19.47 -14.23
N TYR A 53 4.34 19.63 -13.32
CA TYR A 53 3.58 18.61 -12.61
C TYR A 53 3.17 17.44 -13.52
N VAL A 54 4.01 16.41 -13.62
CA VAL A 54 3.59 15.10 -14.10
C VAL A 54 4.27 14.06 -13.20
N HIS A 55 3.55 13.65 -12.15
CA HIS A 55 3.94 12.48 -11.38
C HIS A 55 3.56 11.25 -12.20
N ASN A 56 4.52 10.67 -12.93
CA ASN A 56 4.36 9.32 -13.44
C ASN A 56 4.37 8.38 -12.23
N LEU A 57 3.17 8.03 -11.73
CA LEU A 57 3.00 6.98 -10.75
C LEU A 57 3.32 5.65 -11.44
N VAL A 58 4.56 5.19 -11.31
CA VAL A 58 4.88 3.81 -11.69
C VAL A 58 4.22 2.93 -10.63
N CYS A 59 3.14 2.24 -11.02
CA CYS A 59 2.61 1.12 -10.25
C CYS A 59 3.71 0.05 -10.17
N ASP A 60 4.32 -0.11 -9.00
CA ASP A 60 5.42 -1.05 -8.79
C ASP A 60 4.91 -2.50 -9.00
N PRO A 61 5.52 -3.30 -9.91
CA PRO A 61 5.10 -4.67 -10.13
C PRO A 61 5.42 -5.61 -8.95
N HIS A 62 6.18 -5.15 -7.94
CA HIS A 62 6.69 -5.96 -6.82
C HIS A 62 5.85 -5.92 -5.54
N VAL A 63 4.63 -5.39 -5.61
CA VAL A 63 3.65 -5.50 -4.53
C VAL A 63 3.46 -6.97 -4.13
N PRO A 64 3.53 -7.33 -2.83
CA PRO A 64 3.48 -8.71 -2.38
C PRO A 64 2.14 -9.35 -2.73
N ASP A 65 2.21 -10.58 -3.23
CA ASP A 65 1.01 -11.36 -3.55
C ASP A 65 0.23 -11.70 -2.27
N VAL A 66 -1.06 -11.91 -2.42
CA VAL A 66 -1.99 -12.22 -1.33
C VAL A 66 -1.57 -13.47 -0.56
N GLN A 67 -1.07 -14.49 -1.25
CA GLN A 67 -0.54 -15.71 -0.63
C GLN A 67 0.64 -15.41 0.30
N PHE A 68 1.43 -14.38 0.00
CA PHE A 68 2.53 -13.92 0.84
C PHE A 68 2.01 -13.25 2.12
N LEU A 69 0.97 -12.43 2.01
CA LEU A 69 0.31 -11.74 3.13
C LEU A 69 -0.40 -12.70 4.10
N GLN A 70 -0.77 -13.91 3.63
CA GLN A 70 -1.39 -14.93 4.47
C GLN A 70 -0.37 -15.75 5.28
N ARG A 71 0.89 -15.82 4.82
CA ARG A 71 1.94 -16.64 5.46
C ARG A 71 2.83 -15.86 6.41
N TYR A 72 2.98 -14.56 6.18
CA TYR A 72 3.86 -13.69 6.94
C TYR A 72 3.09 -12.50 7.50
N ALA A 73 3.59 -11.95 8.60
CA ALA A 73 3.22 -10.59 8.98
C ALA A 73 4.03 -9.62 8.12
N VAL A 74 3.37 -8.77 7.35
CA VAL A 74 4.02 -7.90 6.36
C VAL A 74 3.92 -6.46 6.82
N ILE A 75 5.10 -5.82 6.95
CA ILE A 75 5.23 -4.39 7.10
C ILE A 75 5.40 -3.83 5.69
N PHE A 76 4.34 -3.23 5.17
CA PHE A 76 4.30 -2.68 3.83
C PHE A 76 4.65 -1.19 3.85
N MET A 77 5.92 -0.92 3.60
CA MET A 77 6.49 0.41 3.59
C MET A 77 6.41 1.01 2.19
N HIS A 78 5.56 2.02 1.99
CA HIS A 78 5.28 2.60 0.68
C HIS A 78 5.16 4.12 0.73
N ARG A 79 5.39 4.77 -0.41
CA ARG A 79 5.17 6.22 -0.49
C ARG A 79 3.68 6.52 -0.32
N GLN A 80 3.36 7.59 0.40
CA GLN A 80 1.98 8.06 0.52
C GLN A 80 1.35 8.23 -0.87
N PHE A 81 0.10 7.78 -1.02
CA PHE A 81 -0.68 7.75 -2.27
C PHE A 81 -0.24 6.70 -3.31
N ASN A 82 0.74 5.84 -3.01
CA ASN A 82 1.01 4.66 -3.84
C ASN A 82 -0.07 3.58 -3.65
N LEU A 83 -0.09 2.62 -4.59
CA LEU A 83 -0.99 1.49 -4.52
C LEU A 83 -0.69 0.60 -3.33
N GLN A 84 -1.77 0.09 -2.75
CA GLN A 84 -1.76 -0.91 -1.70
C GLN A 84 -1.91 -2.31 -2.30
N PRO A 85 -1.56 -3.38 -1.55
CA PRO A 85 -1.56 -4.74 -2.07
C PRO A 85 -2.82 -5.19 -2.79
N PHE A 86 -3.98 -4.83 -2.25
CA PHE A 86 -5.28 -5.24 -2.77
C PHE A 86 -5.85 -4.29 -3.85
N SER A 87 -5.24 -3.11 -4.06
CA SER A 87 -5.74 -2.12 -5.03
C SER A 87 -5.01 -2.18 -6.38
N ARG A 88 -4.04 -3.10 -6.53
CA ARG A 88 -3.24 -3.35 -7.73
C ARG A 88 -4.06 -3.47 -9.02
N HIS A 89 -5.14 -4.25 -8.97
CA HIS A 89 -5.94 -4.60 -10.14
C HIS A 89 -6.79 -3.43 -10.66
N TYR A 90 -6.87 -2.33 -9.89
CA TYR A 90 -7.89 -1.28 -10.06
C TYR A 90 -7.36 0.15 -10.07
N SER A 91 -6.08 0.41 -9.72
CA SER A 91 -5.60 1.80 -9.56
C SER A 91 -4.74 2.35 -10.71
N CYS A 92 -4.36 1.55 -11.71
CA CYS A 92 -3.56 1.99 -12.86
C CYS A 92 -4.35 1.84 -14.16
N SER A 93 -5.27 2.78 -14.44
CA SER A 93 -6.06 3.02 -15.68
C SER A 93 -6.69 1.84 -16.45
N THR A 94 -6.49 0.60 -16.00
CA THR A 94 -6.83 -0.63 -16.72
C THR A 94 -8.23 -1.09 -16.34
N ASN A 95 -8.64 -0.83 -15.10
CA ASN A 95 -10.02 -0.99 -14.62
C ASN A 95 -10.33 0.13 -13.62
N PRO A 96 -10.80 1.31 -14.08
CA PRO A 96 -11.27 2.37 -13.20
C PRO A 96 -12.27 1.83 -12.17
N PHE A 97 -12.19 2.28 -10.93
CA PHE A 97 -13.09 1.80 -9.86
C PHE A 97 -14.57 1.86 -10.24
N LEU A 98 -15.00 2.92 -10.94
CA LEU A 98 -16.40 3.08 -11.35
C LEU A 98 -16.84 2.06 -12.41
N ASP A 99 -15.91 1.55 -13.21
CA ASP A 99 -16.19 0.54 -14.24
C ASP A 99 -16.40 -0.85 -13.64
N LEU A 100 -16.08 -1.02 -12.34
CA LEU A 100 -16.34 -2.22 -11.56
C LEU A 100 -17.74 -2.22 -10.94
N LEU A 101 -18.45 -1.10 -10.99
CA LEU A 101 -19.76 -0.93 -10.37
C LEU A 101 -20.85 -0.97 -11.44
N ASP A 102 -21.93 -1.68 -11.13
CA ASP A 102 -23.17 -1.69 -11.90
C ASP A 102 -24.33 -1.19 -11.03
N ILE A 103 -25.39 -0.74 -11.67
CA ILE A 103 -26.60 -0.28 -10.99
C ILE A 103 -27.68 -1.32 -11.24
N ASP A 104 -28.00 -2.11 -10.21
CA ASP A 104 -29.12 -3.04 -10.27
C ASP A 104 -30.42 -2.24 -10.35
N SER A 105 -30.96 -2.09 -11.57
CA SER A 105 -32.32 -1.63 -11.80
C SER A 105 -33.28 -2.80 -11.62
N SER A 106 -33.45 -3.31 -10.38
CA SER A 106 -34.57 -4.22 -10.13
C SER A 106 -35.86 -3.43 -10.32
N GLU A 107 -36.61 -3.74 -11.38
CA GLU A 107 -37.81 -3.06 -11.89
C GLU A 107 -39.04 -3.07 -10.95
N SER A 108 -38.84 -3.10 -9.63
CA SER A 108 -39.90 -2.82 -8.68
C SER A 108 -39.98 -1.31 -8.45
N GLN A 109 -40.98 -0.68 -9.07
CA GLN A 109 -41.30 0.74 -8.91
C GLN A 109 -41.23 1.15 -7.43
N GLY A 110 -40.23 1.96 -7.07
CA GLY A 110 -40.02 2.48 -5.71
C GLY A 110 -38.82 1.90 -4.94
N ALA A 111 -38.09 0.93 -5.47
CA ALA A 111 -36.87 0.43 -4.82
C ALA A 111 -35.67 1.37 -5.05
N THR A 112 -34.94 1.70 -3.99
CA THR A 112 -33.69 2.47 -4.08
C THR A 112 -32.67 1.71 -4.93
N PRO A 113 -32.01 2.36 -5.92
CA PRO A 113 -31.03 1.69 -6.77
C PRO A 113 -29.90 1.10 -5.90
N ARG A 114 -29.66 -0.21 -6.07
CA ARG A 114 -28.59 -0.92 -5.36
C ARG A 114 -27.37 -0.97 -6.27
N ARG A 115 -26.20 -0.66 -5.71
CA ARG A 115 -24.92 -0.82 -6.43
C ARG A 115 -24.49 -2.27 -6.32
N SER A 116 -24.24 -2.90 -7.45
CA SER A 116 -23.64 -4.23 -7.57
C SER A 116 -22.27 -4.10 -8.23
N ALA A 117 -21.46 -5.16 -8.20
CA ALA A 117 -20.25 -5.19 -9.00
C ALA A 117 -20.55 -5.80 -10.37
N THR A 118 -19.81 -5.41 -11.40
CA THR A 118 -20.03 -5.90 -12.77
C THR A 118 -19.92 -7.44 -12.82
N PRO A 119 -20.87 -8.16 -13.44
CA PRO A 119 -20.92 -9.63 -13.40
C PRO A 119 -19.63 -10.32 -13.87
N ASN A 120 -18.98 -9.76 -14.90
CA ASN A 120 -17.74 -10.30 -15.48
C ASN A 120 -16.51 -10.17 -14.55
N LYS A 121 -16.61 -9.36 -13.48
CA LYS A 121 -15.53 -9.11 -12.52
C LYS A 121 -15.86 -9.60 -11.11
N HIS A 122 -17.03 -10.20 -10.92
CA HIS A 122 -17.54 -10.59 -9.61
C HIS A 122 -16.66 -11.62 -8.90
N GLU A 123 -16.21 -12.66 -9.61
CA GLU A 123 -15.37 -13.72 -9.03
C GLU A 123 -13.98 -13.19 -8.63
N GLU A 124 -13.34 -12.39 -9.50
CA GLU A 124 -12.04 -11.78 -9.22
C GLU A 124 -12.11 -10.84 -8.01
N LEU A 125 -13.12 -9.97 -7.97
CA LEU A 125 -13.35 -9.04 -6.85
C LEU A 125 -13.69 -9.76 -5.55
N LEU A 126 -14.48 -10.82 -5.62
CA LEU A 126 -14.88 -11.60 -4.45
C LEU A 126 -13.66 -12.23 -3.78
N GLN A 127 -12.75 -12.84 -4.57
CA GLN A 127 -11.55 -13.46 -4.03
C GLN A 127 -10.64 -12.42 -3.35
N VAL A 128 -10.37 -11.30 -4.02
CA VAL A 128 -9.59 -10.19 -3.45
C VAL A 128 -10.22 -9.65 -2.17
N LEU A 129 -11.56 -9.54 -2.12
CA LEU A 129 -12.28 -9.07 -0.94
C LEU A 129 -12.20 -10.06 0.23
N ILE A 130 -12.33 -11.36 -0.02
CA ILE A 130 -12.17 -12.41 0.98
C ILE A 130 -10.78 -12.29 1.60
N ASP A 131 -9.75 -12.27 0.76
CA ASP A 131 -8.37 -12.23 1.22
C ASP A 131 -8.04 -10.93 1.97
N TYR A 132 -8.53 -9.79 1.48
CA TYR A 132 -8.44 -8.50 2.17
C TYR A 132 -9.05 -8.59 3.57
N LYS A 133 -10.27 -9.14 3.70
CA LYS A 133 -10.95 -9.26 4.98
C LYS A 133 -10.21 -10.21 5.93
N GLU A 134 -9.68 -11.31 5.44
CA GLU A 134 -8.94 -12.25 6.28
C GLU A 134 -7.61 -11.66 6.78
N VAL A 135 -6.86 -10.95 5.92
CA VAL A 135 -5.60 -10.29 6.31
C VAL A 135 -5.86 -9.20 7.34
N HIS A 136 -6.92 -8.41 7.15
CA HIS A 136 -7.32 -7.39 8.13
C HIS A 136 -7.82 -7.99 9.45
N ALA A 137 -8.58 -9.09 9.41
CA ALA A 137 -9.04 -9.77 10.62
C ALA A 137 -7.87 -10.37 11.42
N ARG A 138 -6.83 -10.85 10.74
CA ARG A 138 -5.61 -11.37 11.35
C ARG A 138 -4.61 -10.29 11.79
N GLY A 139 -4.79 -9.05 11.36
CA GLY A 139 -3.86 -7.96 11.67
C GLY A 139 -2.44 -8.18 11.12
N THR A 140 -2.29 -8.94 10.03
CA THR A 140 -0.97 -9.34 9.49
C THR A 140 -0.40 -8.35 8.48
N LEU A 141 -1.12 -7.30 8.11
CA LEU A 141 -0.64 -6.25 7.20
C LEU A 141 -0.55 -4.91 7.93
N HIS A 142 0.68 -4.43 8.14
CA HIS A 142 0.99 -3.16 8.77
C HIS A 142 1.48 -2.17 7.72
N ASN A 143 0.78 -1.05 7.56
CA ASN A 143 1.15 -0.05 6.56
C ASN A 143 2.04 1.02 7.17
N LEU A 144 3.21 1.24 6.56
CA LEU A 144 4.13 2.31 6.94
C LEU A 144 4.28 3.25 5.73
N THR A 145 3.88 4.50 5.90
CA THR A 145 3.91 5.47 4.80
C THR A 145 5.00 6.49 4.98
N PHE A 146 5.69 6.84 3.89
CA PHE A 146 6.70 7.90 3.87
C PHE A 146 6.41 8.90 2.74
N VAL A 147 6.92 10.14 2.84
CA VAL A 147 6.77 11.16 1.79
C VAL A 147 8.14 11.59 1.26
N THR A 148 9.10 11.78 2.17
CA THR A 148 10.45 12.22 1.89
C THR A 148 11.46 11.08 2.06
N VAL A 149 12.69 11.30 1.60
CA VAL A 149 13.81 10.37 1.88
C VAL A 149 14.09 10.29 3.39
N ASN A 150 13.88 11.38 4.13
CA ASN A 150 14.08 11.39 5.57
C ASN A 150 13.06 10.53 6.33
N ASP A 151 11.86 10.40 5.79
CA ASP A 151 10.82 9.52 6.36
C ASP A 151 11.07 8.04 5.99
N TYR A 152 11.81 7.79 4.91
CA TYR A 152 12.17 6.45 4.46
C TYR A 152 13.35 5.86 5.25
N LEU A 153 14.33 6.70 5.56
CA LEU A 153 15.50 6.30 6.34
C LEU A 153 15.12 6.07 7.80
#